data_AF-A0A9W9B504-F1
#
_entry.id   AF-A0A9W9B504-F1
#
_cell.length_a   1.000
_cell.length_b   1.000
_cell.length_c   1.000
_cell.angle_alpha   90.00
_cell.angle_beta   90.00
_cell.angle_gamma   90.00
#
_symmetry.space_group_name_H-M   'P 1'
#
loop_
_entity.id
_entity.type
_entity.pdbx_description
1 polymer ?
#
loop_
_entity_poly.entity_id
_entity_poly.type
_entity_poly.pdbx_seq_one_letter_code
_entity_poly.pdbx_strand_id
1 'polypeptide(L)'
;MATDSNRVIEASIPLPRSLDTRIFIRITTQAKAILLSLTTVSQEDAAAPRPMGSFVYALPDRFNHQQAIATTLFSAESSLEFTTRVAKLVARKTELPVYVTNSISLESMGMGGTVEEEMEAFKSVAEAILSLLPKTALPS
;
A
#
# COMPACT_ATOMS: atom_id res chain seq x y z
N MET A 1 -21.42 -18.19 12.16
CA MET A 1 -20.33 -18.91 11.46
C MET A 1 -19.65 -17.92 10.54
N ALA A 2 -18.41 -17.52 10.84
CA ALA A 2 -17.65 -16.61 10.00
C ALA A 2 -17.26 -17.38 8.73
N THR A 3 -17.81 -17.01 7.59
CA THR A 3 -17.44 -17.60 6.30
C THR A 3 -16.00 -17.21 5.97
N ASP A 4 -15.11 -18.20 5.96
CA ASP A 4 -13.73 -18.13 5.52
C ASP A 4 -13.63 -17.70 4.05
N SER A 5 -13.55 -16.40 3.82
CA SER A 5 -13.18 -15.85 2.51
C SER A 5 -12.08 -14.80 2.67
N ASN A 6 -11.11 -15.08 3.55
CA ASN A 6 -9.93 -14.25 3.70
C ASN A 6 -8.95 -14.55 2.55
N ARG A 7 -9.15 -13.91 1.40
CA ARG A 7 -8.30 -14.10 0.23
C ARG A 7 -7.06 -13.23 0.38
N VAL A 8 -5.89 -13.87 0.45
CA VAL A 8 -4.59 -13.21 0.49
C VAL A 8 -3.97 -13.26 -0.91
N ILE A 9 -3.47 -12.13 -1.39
CA ILE A 9 -2.67 -12.01 -2.60
C ILE A 9 -1.32 -11.42 -2.20
N GLU A 10 -0.26 -12.06 -2.67
CA GLU A 10 1.11 -11.62 -2.47
C GLU A 10 1.77 -11.42 -3.83
N ALA A 11 2.43 -10.27 -4.00
CA ALA A 11 3.10 -9.91 -5.22
C ALA A 11 4.38 -9.13 -4.90
N SER A 12 5.30 -9.10 -5.86
CA SER A 12 6.46 -8.20 -5.79
C SER A 12 6.69 -7.51 -7.12
N ILE A 13 7.09 -6.25 -7.05
CA ILE A 13 7.52 -5.44 -8.20
C ILE A 13 8.92 -4.89 -7.93
N PRO A 14 9.74 -4.65 -8.96
CA PRO A 14 11.00 -3.93 -8.76
C PRO A 14 10.72 -2.50 -8.25
N LEU A 15 11.56 -2.00 -7.34
CA LEU A 15 11.56 -0.59 -6.98
C LEU A 15 12.09 0.22 -8.18
N PRO A 16 11.41 1.27 -8.65
CA PRO A 16 11.88 2.04 -9.79
C PRO A 16 13.30 2.58 -9.55
N ARG A 17 14.12 2.58 -10.60
CA ARG A 17 15.53 3.07 -10.56
C ARG A 17 16.44 2.34 -9.57
N SER A 18 16.03 1.16 -9.09
CA SER A 18 16.85 0.29 -8.25
C SER A 18 17.02 -1.05 -8.94
N LEU A 19 18.23 -1.62 -8.89
CA LEU A 19 18.54 -2.90 -9.54
C LEU A 19 18.19 -4.09 -8.64
N ASP A 20 18.41 -3.94 -7.32
CA ASP A 20 18.41 -5.07 -6.37
C ASP A 20 17.34 -4.95 -5.27
N THR A 21 16.52 -3.89 -5.30
CA THR A 21 15.45 -3.67 -4.32
C THR A 21 14.08 -3.95 -4.92
N ARG A 22 13.26 -4.72 -4.20
CA ARG A 22 11.88 -5.04 -4.60
C ARG A 22 10.88 -4.49 -3.58
N ILE A 23 9.73 -4.07 -4.08
CA ILE A 23 8.55 -3.75 -3.27
C ILE A 23 7.70 -5.01 -3.17
N PHE A 24 7.43 -5.44 -1.95
CA PHE A 24 6.53 -6.52 -1.64
C PHE A 24 5.17 -5.96 -1.25
N ILE A 25 4.12 -6.54 -1.85
CA ILE A 25 2.74 -6.11 -1.72
C ILE A 25 1.94 -7.31 -1.24
N ARG A 26 1.31 -7.18 -0.08
CA ARG A 26 0.39 -8.19 0.46
C ARG A 26 -0.98 -7.58 0.65
N ILE A 27 -1.96 -8.12 -0.06
CA ILE A 27 -3.36 -7.69 -0.01
C ILE A 27 -4.17 -8.79 0.65
N THR A 28 -4.93 -8.45 1.68
CA THR A 28 -5.85 -9.33 2.38
C THR A 28 -7.25 -8.75 2.27
N THR A 29 -8.12 -9.40 1.50
CA THR A 29 -9.52 -8.97 1.36
C THR A 29 -10.36 -9.68 2.41
N GLN A 30 -10.96 -8.89 3.32
CA GLN A 30 -11.94 -9.35 4.29
C GLN A 30 -13.36 -8.99 3.85
N ALA A 31 -14.37 -9.49 4.56
CA ALA A 31 -15.77 -9.30 4.19
C ALA A 31 -16.22 -7.83 4.04
N LYS A 32 -15.58 -6.89 4.76
CA LYS A 32 -15.96 -5.46 4.76
C LYS A 32 -14.77 -4.50 4.74
N ALA A 33 -13.55 -5.00 4.51
CA ALA A 33 -12.35 -4.18 4.52
C ALA A 33 -11.22 -4.83 3.72
N ILE A 34 -10.28 -4.00 3.30
CA ILE A 34 -9.02 -4.44 2.68
C ILE A 34 -7.89 -4.13 3.64
N LEU A 35 -7.02 -5.09 3.89
CA LEU A 35 -5.76 -4.90 4.61
C LEU A 35 -4.61 -5.02 3.62
N LEU A 36 -3.80 -3.97 3.53
CA LEU A 36 -2.66 -3.84 2.64
C LEU A 36 -1.39 -3.72 3.48
N SER A 37 -0.38 -4.51 3.14
CA SER A 37 0.97 -4.39 3.69
C SER A 37 1.96 -4.18 2.57
N LEU A 38 2.80 -3.15 2.74
CA LEU A 38 3.82 -2.74 1.80
C LEU A 38 5.18 -2.71 2.50
N THR A 39 6.20 -3.26 1.85
CA THR A 39 7.58 -3.15 2.35
C THR A 39 8.57 -3.23 1.19
N THR A 40 9.77 -2.71 1.38
CA THR A 40 10.89 -2.98 0.47
C THR A 40 11.89 -3.93 1.08
N VAL A 41 12.50 -4.76 0.25
CA VAL A 41 13.60 -5.63 0.65
C VAL A 41 14.69 -5.50 -0.41
N SER A 42 15.89 -5.15 0.03
CA SER A 42 17.13 -5.23 -0.75
C SER A 42 17.67 -6.66 -0.66
N GLN A 43 18.50 -7.08 -1.62
CA GLN A 43 19.10 -8.41 -1.58
C GLN A 43 19.99 -8.63 -0.34
N GLU A 44 20.58 -7.56 0.20
CA GLU A 44 21.44 -7.60 1.39
C GLU A 44 20.65 -7.82 2.68
N ASP A 45 19.39 -7.37 2.74
CA ASP A 45 18.55 -7.39 3.94
C ASP A 45 17.50 -8.53 3.97
N ALA A 46 17.62 -9.51 3.07
CA ALA A 46 16.58 -10.53 2.83
C ALA A 46 16.20 -11.37 4.07
N ALA A 47 17.06 -11.44 5.09
CA ALA A 47 16.83 -12.21 6.32
C ALA A 47 16.45 -11.36 7.54
N ALA A 48 16.45 -10.02 7.44
CA ALA A 48 16.19 -9.13 8.57
C ALA A 48 14.69 -8.83 8.70
N PRO A 49 14.11 -8.84 9.93
CA PRO A 49 12.74 -8.40 10.14
C PRO A 49 12.63 -6.90 9.84
N ARG A 50 11.71 -6.52 8.95
CA ARG A 50 11.43 -5.10 8.66
C ARG A 50 10.51 -4.50 9.72
N PRO A 51 10.70 -3.22 10.08
CA PRO A 51 9.73 -2.52 10.91
C PRO A 51 8.38 -2.45 10.20
N MET A 52 7.30 -2.30 10.97
CA MET A 52 5.94 -2.16 10.42
C MET A 52 5.74 -0.82 9.68
N GLY A 53 6.54 0.20 10.02
CA GLY A 53 6.39 1.55 9.48
C GLY A 53 5.06 2.19 9.88
N SER A 54 4.52 3.07 9.02
CA SER A 54 3.24 3.75 9.30
C SER A 54 2.06 2.80 9.14
N PHE A 55 1.00 3.02 9.93
CA PHE A 55 -0.27 2.32 9.81
C PHE A 55 -1.43 3.32 9.72
N VAL A 56 -2.14 3.30 8.60
CA VAL A 56 -3.21 4.26 8.29
C VAL A 56 -4.48 3.51 7.94
N TYR A 57 -5.59 3.98 8.49
CA TYR A 57 -6.93 3.59 8.09
C TYR A 57 -7.52 4.64 7.17
N ALA A 58 -8.22 4.23 6.11
CA ALA A 58 -8.98 5.12 5.25
C ALA A 58 -10.38 4.58 4.98
N LEU A 59 -11.35 5.49 4.91
CA LEU A 59 -12.74 5.22 4.61
C LEU A 59 -13.18 6.11 3.44
N PRO A 60 -13.89 5.58 2.43
CA PRO A 60 -14.49 6.41 1.40
C PRO A 60 -15.54 7.35 2.01
N ASP A 61 -15.59 8.59 1.53
CA ASP A 61 -16.64 9.52 1.92
C ASP A 61 -17.94 9.20 1.16
N ARG A 62 -19.02 8.95 1.91
CA ARG A 62 -20.34 8.61 1.35
C ARG A 62 -21.04 9.81 0.69
N PHE A 63 -20.65 11.03 1.04
CA PHE A 63 -21.21 12.25 0.46
C PHE A 63 -20.40 12.73 -0.74
N ASN A 64 -19.12 12.34 -0.83
CA ASN A 64 -18.24 12.68 -1.94
C ASN A 64 -17.33 11.51 -2.32
N HIS A 65 -17.75 10.72 -3.32
CA HIS A 65 -17.03 9.53 -3.81
C HIS A 65 -15.60 9.81 -4.31
N GLN A 66 -15.25 11.08 -4.59
CA GLN A 66 -13.88 11.46 -4.98
C GLN A 66 -12.94 11.66 -3.78
N GLN A 67 -13.47 11.61 -2.56
CA GLN A 67 -12.73 11.82 -1.33
C GLN A 67 -12.71 10.56 -0.46
N ALA A 68 -11.63 10.42 0.31
CA ALA A 68 -11.52 9.45 1.38
C ALA A 68 -10.94 10.13 2.61
N ILE A 69 -11.52 9.81 3.76
CA ILE A 69 -11.10 10.27 5.07
C ILE A 69 -10.06 9.27 5.57
N ALA A 70 -8.90 9.76 5.99
CA ALA A 70 -7.84 8.92 6.53
C ALA A 70 -7.57 9.26 7.99
N THR A 71 -7.27 8.24 8.77
CA THR A 71 -6.90 8.33 10.19
C THR A 71 -5.61 7.56 10.40
N THR A 72 -4.58 8.25 10.85
CA THR A 72 -3.30 7.63 11.22
C THR A 72 -3.49 6.86 12.52
N LEU A 73 -3.24 5.54 12.47
CA LEU A 73 -3.29 4.67 13.65
C LEU A 73 -1.90 4.54 14.30
N PHE A 74 -0.86 4.50 13.47
CA PHE A 74 0.54 4.55 13.90
C PHE A 74 1.34 5.42 12.94
N SER A 75 2.14 6.32 13.50
CA SER A 75 2.92 7.30 12.73
C SER A 75 4.39 6.89 12.69
N ALA A 76 4.94 6.74 11.49
CA ALA A 76 6.37 6.72 11.25
C ALA A 76 6.69 7.76 10.17
N GLU A 77 7.43 8.81 10.55
CA GLU A 77 7.60 10.05 9.77
C GLU A 77 8.00 9.79 8.31
N SER A 78 8.96 8.90 8.08
CA SER A 78 9.49 8.56 6.74
C SER A 78 8.50 7.91 5.78
N SER A 79 7.36 7.39 6.26
CA SER A 79 6.41 6.62 5.44
C SER A 79 4.98 7.15 5.50
N LEU A 80 4.69 8.11 6.39
CA LEU A 80 3.32 8.51 6.72
C LEU A 80 2.56 9.07 5.52
N GLU A 81 3.17 9.99 4.78
CA GLU A 81 2.54 10.62 3.62
C GLU A 81 2.23 9.60 2.53
N PHE A 82 3.21 8.76 2.18
CA PHE A 82 3.05 7.68 1.21
C PHE A 82 1.91 6.74 1.60
N THR A 83 1.90 6.29 2.86
CA THR A 83 0.88 5.39 3.40
C THR A 83 -0.51 5.99 3.32
N THR A 84 -0.63 7.28 3.67
CA THR A 84 -1.89 8.02 3.61
C THR A 84 -2.39 8.17 2.17
N ARG A 85 -1.50 8.47 1.22
CA ARG A 85 -1.84 8.57 -0.21
C ARG A 85 -2.36 7.24 -0.75
N VAL A 86 -1.69 6.13 -0.42
CA VAL A 86 -2.11 4.79 -0.85
C VAL A 86 -3.45 4.42 -0.22
N ALA A 87 -3.62 4.63 1.09
CA ALA A 87 -4.87 4.30 1.80
C ALA A 87 -6.07 5.05 1.18
N LYS A 88 -5.93 6.36 0.95
CA LYS A 88 -6.98 7.16 0.29
C LYS A 88 -7.24 6.75 -1.15
N LEU A 89 -6.21 6.38 -1.90
CA LEU A 89 -6.37 5.91 -3.28
C LEU A 89 -7.21 4.63 -3.32
N VAL A 90 -6.80 3.61 -2.55
CA VAL A 90 -7.46 2.30 -2.55
C VAL A 90 -8.88 2.42 -2.01
N ALA A 91 -9.11 3.19 -0.94
CA ALA A 91 -10.44 3.39 -0.37
C ALA A 91 -11.41 4.03 -1.37
N ARG A 92 -10.96 5.03 -2.14
CA ARG A 92 -11.77 5.65 -3.20
C ARG A 92 -12.06 4.72 -4.36
N LYS A 93 -11.08 3.90 -4.76
CA LYS A 93 -11.22 3.00 -5.91
C LYS A 93 -12.06 1.77 -5.61
N THR A 94 -12.08 1.32 -4.36
CA THR A 94 -12.78 0.10 -3.95
C THR A 94 -14.10 0.36 -3.25
N GLU A 95 -14.36 1.60 -2.83
CA GLU A 95 -15.50 1.96 -1.98
C GLU A 95 -15.58 1.13 -0.69
N LEU A 96 -14.44 0.60 -0.23
CA LEU A 96 -14.32 -0.16 1.00
C LEU A 96 -13.39 0.55 1.99
N PRO A 97 -13.57 0.33 3.30
CA PRO A 97 -12.56 0.65 4.29
C PRO A 97 -11.23 -0.05 3.98
N VAL A 98 -10.12 0.67 4.12
CA VAL A 98 -8.77 0.16 3.84
C VAL A 98 -7.85 0.43 5.02
N TYR A 99 -7.11 -0.59 5.42
CA TYR A 99 -5.99 -0.50 6.35
C TYR A 99 -4.70 -0.67 5.56
N VAL A 100 -3.76 0.25 5.70
CA VAL A 100 -2.46 0.19 5.02
C VAL A 100 -1.35 0.30 6.04
N THR A 101 -0.52 -0.74 6.13
CA THR A 101 0.78 -0.70 6.80
C THR A 101 1.88 -0.62 5.74
N ASN A 102 2.86 0.26 5.97
CA ASN A 102 3.89 0.51 4.98
C ASN A 102 5.23 0.82 5.63
N SER A 103 6.23 0.03 5.26
CA SER A 103 7.65 0.21 5.61
C SER A 103 8.56 0.23 4.38
N ILE A 104 8.05 0.72 3.25
CA ILE A 104 8.86 1.02 2.06
C ILE A 104 9.95 2.03 2.45
N SER A 105 11.20 1.64 2.19
CA SER A 105 12.36 2.55 2.13
C SER A 105 12.65 2.85 0.65
N LEU A 106 12.82 4.14 0.35
CA LEU A 106 13.17 4.68 -0.97
C LEU A 106 14.67 5.05 -1.07
N GLU A 107 15.46 4.76 -0.04
CA GLU A 107 16.90 5.10 0.02
C GLU A 107 17.69 4.46 -1.14
N SER A 108 17.25 3.29 -1.61
CA SER A 108 17.87 2.60 -2.74
C SER A 108 17.42 3.11 -4.11
N MET A 109 16.60 4.16 -4.18
CA MET A 109 16.32 4.86 -5.43
C MET A 109 17.52 5.74 -5.78
N GLY A 110 17.89 5.82 -7.06
CA GLY A 110 19.18 6.35 -7.51
C GLY A 110 19.60 7.72 -6.95
N MET A 111 18.64 8.59 -6.61
CA MET A 111 18.90 9.92 -6.00
C MET A 111 18.50 10.03 -4.52
N GLY A 112 18.26 8.90 -3.84
CA GLY A 112 17.94 8.87 -2.41
C GLY A 112 16.48 9.21 -2.08
N GLY A 113 15.56 9.02 -3.03
CA GLY A 113 14.12 9.20 -2.79
C GLY A 113 13.69 10.66 -2.93
N THR A 114 14.05 11.31 -4.04
CA THR A 114 13.51 12.64 -4.37
C THR A 114 11.99 12.58 -4.54
N VAL A 115 11.33 13.74 -4.55
CA VAL A 115 9.86 13.80 -4.72
C VAL A 115 9.42 13.13 -6.03
N GLU A 116 10.19 13.30 -7.11
CA GLU A 116 9.91 12.69 -8.40
C GLU A 116 10.01 11.16 -8.33
N GLU A 117 11.03 10.65 -7.64
CA GLU A 117 11.23 9.23 -7.42
C GLU A 117 10.11 8.65 -6.55
N GLU A 118 9.71 9.35 -5.48
CA GLU A 118 8.58 8.95 -4.66
C GLU A 118 7.27 8.91 -5.47
N MET A 119 7.03 9.88 -6.34
CA MET A 119 5.84 9.88 -7.22
C MET A 119 5.86 8.72 -8.23
N GLU A 120 7.03 8.38 -8.77
CA GLU A 120 7.21 7.25 -9.68
C GLU A 120 6.97 5.91 -8.96
N ALA A 121 7.53 5.75 -7.76
CA ALA A 121 7.29 4.60 -6.89
C ALA A 121 5.81 4.49 -6.50
N PHE A 122 5.19 5.61 -6.12
CA PHE A 122 3.76 5.67 -5.79
C PHE A 122 2.90 5.21 -6.97
N LYS A 123 3.16 5.71 -8.18
CA LYS A 123 2.41 5.34 -9.37
C LYS A 123 2.53 3.83 -9.67
N SER A 124 3.76 3.31 -9.61
CA SER A 124 4.03 1.89 -9.84
C SER A 124 3.31 0.99 -8.82
N VAL A 125 3.37 1.35 -7.54
CA VAL A 125 2.68 0.64 -6.46
C VAL A 125 1.16 0.73 -6.61
N ALA A 126 0.63 1.91 -6.93
CA ALA A 126 -0.78 2.13 -7.18
C ALA A 126 -1.31 1.25 -8.32
N GLU A 127 -0.61 1.23 -9.46
CA GLU A 127 -0.97 0.39 -10.62
C GLU A 127 -0.91 -1.10 -10.28
N ALA A 128 0.12 -1.54 -9.56
CA ALA A 128 0.22 -2.91 -9.09
C ALA A 128 -0.92 -3.29 -8.14
N ILE A 129 -1.24 -2.46 -7.15
CA ILE A 129 -2.35 -2.73 -6.22
C ILE A 129 -3.68 -2.80 -6.98
N LEU A 130 -3.97 -1.82 -7.83
CA LEU A 130 -5.24 -1.75 -8.56
C LEU A 130 -5.42 -2.93 -9.53
N SER A 131 -4.33 -3.44 -10.13
CA SER A 131 -4.39 -4.62 -11.00
C SER A 131 -4.53 -5.94 -10.23
N LEU A 132 -4.04 -6.01 -8.98
CA LEU A 132 -4.15 -7.19 -8.12
C LEU A 132 -5.51 -7.30 -7.41
N LEU A 133 -6.21 -6.17 -7.22
CA LEU A 133 -7.52 -6.16 -6.57
C LEU A 133 -8.55 -6.98 -7.39
N PRO A 134 -9.41 -7.78 -6.71
CA PRO A 134 -10.45 -8.51 -7.40
C PRO A 134 -11.40 -7.53 -8.09
N LYS A 135 -11.84 -7.85 -9.32
CA LYS A 135 -12.85 -7.05 -10.04
C LYS A 135 -14.15 -6.88 -9.23
N THR A 136 -14.47 -7.81 -8.33
CA THR A 136 -15.62 -7.72 -7.42
C THR A 136 -15.50 -6.63 -6.35
N ALA A 137 -14.28 -6.16 -6.05
CA ALA A 137 -14.03 -5.09 -5.09
C ALA A 137 -13.91 -3.70 -5.75
N LEU A 138 -14.18 -3.60 -7.06
CA LEU A 138 -14.27 -2.33 -7.77
C LEU A 138 -15.74 -2.11 -8.14
N PRO A 139 -16.34 -0.95 -7.83
CA PRO A 139 -17.68 -0.63 -8.32
C PRO A 139 -17.65 -0.55 -9.85
N SER A 140 -18.70 -1.08 -10.48
CA SER A 140 -18.91 -1.15 -11.94
C SER A 140 -19.01 0.22 -12.59
#